data_AF-A0A3D1ARU8-F1
#
_entry.id   AF-A0A3D1ARU8-F1
#
_cell.length_a   1.000
_cell.length_b   1.000
_cell.length_c   1.000
_cell.angle_alpha   90.00
_cell.angle_beta   90.00
_cell.angle_gamma   90.00
#
_symmetry.space_group_name_H-M   'P 1'
#
loop_
_entity.id
_entity.type
_entity.pdbx_description
1 polymer ?
#
loop_
_entity_poly.entity_id
_entity_poly.type
_entity_poly.pdbx_seq_one_letter_code
_entity_poly.pdbx_strand_id
1 'polypeptide(L)'
;LNFGNPERPEIMAQLVEAIEGMSEACGFFDTPITGGNVSLYNETLSEAIYPTPVLGIVGLLPGAAPVGINFRRADREILLLGGLGQTDATRFGSTQYAKTVVRALWGLPPALDMDYEKRVHQAIRAIHAEGLAESAHDLSDGGLAVALAECCGSLGAQIELAAQGPLEHLLFHEAPSRILLSTAGAERVGAIARDHGVECLRLGSTAPDQLRISVNGQPVIQLPLSDLVFDIAGLL
;
A
#
# COMPACT_ATOMS: atom_id res chain seq x y z
N LEU A 1 18.13 6.07 9.45
CA LEU A 1 17.77 5.31 10.68
C LEU A 1 17.57 6.31 11.80
N ASN A 2 16.38 6.35 12.42
CA ASN A 2 16.11 7.23 13.56
C ASN A 2 15.57 6.39 14.72
N PHE A 3 16.28 6.42 15.86
CA PHE A 3 16.00 5.59 17.03
C PHE A 3 16.24 6.39 18.33
N GLY A 4 15.70 5.90 19.45
CA GLY A 4 15.91 6.44 20.79
C GLY A 4 17.33 6.21 21.34
N ASN A 5 17.50 6.30 22.65
CA ASN A 5 18.79 6.04 23.30
C ASN A 5 19.21 4.54 23.19
N PRO A 6 20.28 4.21 22.45
CA PRO A 6 20.73 2.83 22.22
C PRO A 6 21.37 2.17 23.46
N GLU A 7 21.66 2.92 24.52
CA GLU A 7 22.19 2.34 25.78
C GLU A 7 21.12 1.54 26.53
N ARG A 8 19.84 1.79 26.23
CA ARG A 8 18.72 0.99 26.71
C ARG A 8 18.63 -0.30 25.91
N PRO A 9 18.71 -1.50 26.56
CA PRO A 9 18.76 -2.78 25.85
C PRO A 9 17.61 -2.99 24.86
N GLU A 10 16.40 -2.54 25.18
CA GLU A 10 15.22 -2.64 24.33
C GLU A 10 15.32 -1.79 23.05
N ILE A 11 15.94 -0.61 23.13
CA ILE A 11 16.14 0.26 21.96
C ILE A 11 17.28 -0.29 21.09
N MET A 12 18.35 -0.81 21.71
CA MET A 12 19.40 -1.50 20.97
C MET A 12 18.84 -2.71 20.21
N ALA A 13 17.97 -3.50 20.85
CA ALA A 13 17.32 -4.62 20.20
C ALA A 13 16.51 -4.16 18.97
N GLN A 14 15.71 -3.10 19.09
CA GLN A 14 14.98 -2.54 17.95
C GLN A 14 15.90 -2.11 16.79
N LEU A 15 17.04 -1.48 17.11
CA LEU A 15 18.02 -1.06 16.11
C LEU A 15 18.64 -2.26 15.39
N VAL A 16 19.04 -3.30 16.12
CA VAL A 16 19.62 -4.52 15.55
C VAL A 16 18.61 -5.22 14.65
N GLU A 17 17.40 -5.49 15.15
CA GLU A 17 16.34 -6.16 14.39
C GLU A 17 15.96 -5.40 13.12
N ALA A 18 15.91 -4.06 13.17
CA ALA A 18 15.66 -3.25 11.99
C ALA A 18 16.79 -3.34 10.96
N ILE A 19 18.05 -3.33 11.39
CA ILE A 19 19.21 -3.48 10.50
C ILE A 19 19.23 -4.88 9.87
N GLU A 20 18.97 -5.92 10.66
CA GLU A 20 18.95 -7.30 10.19
C GLU A 20 17.82 -7.53 9.18
N GLY A 21 16.60 -7.09 9.48
CA GLY A 21 15.47 -7.18 8.54
C GLY A 21 15.70 -6.37 7.26
N MET A 22 16.28 -5.17 7.36
CA MET A 22 16.70 -4.41 6.17
C MET A 22 17.77 -5.15 5.37
N SER A 23 18.77 -5.73 6.01
CA SER A 23 19.83 -6.50 5.35
C SER A 23 19.27 -7.72 4.64
N GLU A 24 18.34 -8.44 5.26
CA GLU A 24 17.66 -9.59 4.68
C GLU A 24 16.88 -9.18 3.42
N ALA A 25 16.03 -8.15 3.51
CA ALA A 25 15.26 -7.65 2.37
C ALA A 25 16.16 -7.13 1.24
N CYS A 26 17.21 -6.37 1.55
CA CYS A 26 18.17 -5.87 0.56
C CYS A 26 18.87 -7.03 -0.16
N GLY A 27 19.29 -8.06 0.56
CA GLY A 27 19.90 -9.26 -0.02
C GLY A 27 18.95 -10.05 -0.91
N PHE A 28 17.67 -10.15 -0.51
CA PHE A 28 16.66 -10.88 -1.27
C PHE A 28 16.22 -10.16 -2.57
N PHE A 29 16.03 -8.84 -2.48
CA PHE A 29 15.60 -8.01 -3.62
C PHE A 29 16.74 -7.52 -4.51
N ASP A 30 18.00 -7.79 -4.14
CA ASP A 30 19.21 -7.31 -4.83
C ASP A 30 19.23 -5.76 -4.90
N THR A 31 18.90 -5.13 -3.78
CA THR A 31 18.82 -3.67 -3.63
C THR A 31 19.85 -3.21 -2.59
N PRO A 32 21.10 -2.92 -2.98
CA PRO A 32 22.15 -2.58 -2.03
C PRO A 32 21.95 -1.18 -1.41
N ILE A 33 22.31 -1.05 -0.13
CA ILE A 33 22.39 0.25 0.55
C ILE A 33 23.70 0.94 0.14
N THR A 34 23.59 2.07 -0.57
CA THR A 34 24.76 2.83 -1.07
C THR A 34 25.21 3.96 -0.14
N GLY A 35 24.35 4.38 0.79
CA GLY A 35 24.62 5.41 1.77
C GLY A 35 23.45 5.59 2.73
N GLY A 36 23.67 6.32 3.83
CA GLY A 36 22.62 6.57 4.81
C GLY A 36 23.06 7.44 5.98
N ASN A 37 22.11 7.79 6.83
CA ASN A 37 22.32 8.52 8.07
C ASN A 37 21.76 7.71 9.26
N VAL A 38 22.42 7.83 10.40
CA VAL A 38 21.96 7.25 11.67
C VAL A 38 21.83 8.38 12.70
N SER A 39 20.60 8.61 13.15
CA SER A 39 20.26 9.51 14.25
C SER A 39 19.81 8.68 15.44
N LEU A 40 20.48 8.85 16.57
CA LEU A 40 20.21 8.15 17.84
C LEU A 40 19.81 9.18 18.91
N TYR A 41 19.33 8.69 20.06
CA TYR A 41 18.88 9.55 21.17
C TYR A 41 17.69 10.45 20.80
N ASN A 42 16.83 9.99 19.88
CA ASN A 42 15.59 10.68 19.54
C ASN A 42 14.51 10.36 20.59
N GLU A 43 14.48 11.17 21.64
CA GLU A 43 13.54 11.00 22.76
C GLU A 43 13.16 12.35 23.38
N THR A 44 11.95 12.43 23.92
CA THR A 44 11.45 13.59 24.68
C THR A 44 10.94 13.09 26.02
N LEU A 45 11.40 13.67 27.13
CA LEU A 45 10.98 13.27 28.48
C LEU A 45 11.16 11.75 28.75
N SER A 46 12.23 11.15 28.21
CA SER A 46 12.53 9.70 28.27
C SER A 46 11.59 8.79 27.46
N GLU A 47 10.69 9.38 26.68
CA GLU A 47 9.86 8.68 25.70
C GLU A 47 10.58 8.69 24.34
N ALA A 48 10.97 7.51 23.87
CA ALA A 48 11.62 7.34 22.58
C ALA A 48 10.58 7.42 21.45
N ILE A 49 11.01 7.95 20.29
CA ILE A 49 10.22 7.81 19.06
C ILE A 49 10.05 6.33 18.68
N TYR A 50 9.08 6.03 17.82
CA TYR A 50 9.04 4.72 17.18
C TYR A 50 10.30 4.48 16.32
N PRO A 51 10.81 3.23 16.25
CA PRO A 51 11.82 2.84 15.29
C PRO A 51 11.47 3.31 13.88
N THR A 52 12.26 4.24 13.32
CA THR A 52 11.93 4.89 12.05
C THR A 52 13.06 4.73 11.04
N PRO A 53 13.21 3.56 10.40
CA PRO A 53 14.05 3.40 9.22
C PRO A 53 13.39 4.07 8.01
N VAL A 54 13.98 5.17 7.55
CA VAL A 54 13.55 5.84 6.32
C VAL A 54 14.45 5.40 5.18
N LEU A 55 13.84 4.87 4.10
CA LEU A 55 14.52 4.35 2.92
C LEU A 55 14.23 5.24 1.71
N GLY A 56 15.29 5.67 1.03
CA GLY A 56 15.20 6.27 -0.30
C GLY A 56 15.66 5.26 -1.33
N ILE A 57 14.80 4.91 -2.28
CA ILE A 57 15.11 3.94 -3.34
C ILE A 57 15.22 4.68 -4.67
N VAL A 58 16.30 4.42 -5.39
CA VAL A 58 16.53 4.95 -6.74
C VAL A 58 16.62 3.78 -7.71
N GLY A 59 15.88 3.86 -8.80
CA GLY A 59 15.88 2.87 -9.86
C GLY A 59 15.87 3.52 -11.24
N LEU A 60 16.29 2.77 -12.25
CA LEU A 60 16.17 3.16 -13.65
C LEU A 60 14.95 2.48 -14.26
N LEU A 61 14.10 3.25 -14.93
CA LEU A 61 12.95 2.74 -15.66
C LEU A 61 13.21 2.88 -17.17
N PRO A 62 13.54 1.79 -17.87
CA PRO A 62 13.71 1.83 -19.32
C PRO A 62 12.35 1.96 -20.00
N GLY A 63 12.29 2.76 -21.07
CA GLY A 63 11.08 2.88 -21.91
C GLY A 63 10.15 4.02 -21.49
N ALA A 64 8.89 3.70 -21.21
CA ALA A 64 7.84 4.69 -20.99
C ALA A 64 7.97 5.40 -19.64
N ALA A 65 7.57 6.68 -19.60
CA ALA A 65 7.50 7.47 -18.38
C ALA A 65 6.62 6.78 -17.32
N PRO A 66 6.93 6.92 -16.02
CA PRO A 66 6.12 6.32 -14.96
C PRO A 66 4.68 6.83 -15.01
N VAL A 67 3.76 5.95 -14.63
CA VAL A 67 2.35 6.31 -14.43
C VAL A 67 2.17 6.94 -13.06
N GLY A 68 1.21 7.86 -12.95
CA GLY A 68 0.83 8.44 -11.66
C GLY A 68 -0.31 7.65 -11.02
N ILE A 69 -0.64 8.02 -9.78
CA ILE A 69 -1.68 7.35 -8.98
C ILE A 69 -3.10 7.69 -9.46
N ASN A 70 -3.32 8.93 -9.93
CA ASN A 70 -4.66 9.43 -10.26
C ASN A 70 -5.28 8.70 -11.47
N PHE A 71 -6.57 8.37 -11.37
CA PHE A 71 -7.37 7.90 -12.49
C PHE A 71 -7.44 8.95 -13.60
N ARG A 72 -7.15 8.54 -14.83
CA ARG A 72 -6.97 9.46 -15.98
C ARG A 72 -8.09 9.45 -16.99
N ARG A 73 -8.84 8.35 -17.09
CA ARG A 73 -9.91 8.13 -18.06
C ARG A 73 -11.09 7.47 -17.37
N ALA A 74 -12.30 7.84 -17.76
CA ALA A 74 -13.53 7.18 -17.31
C ALA A 74 -13.66 5.79 -17.96
N ASP A 75 -14.53 4.96 -17.39
CA ASP A 75 -14.86 3.61 -17.90
C ASP A 75 -13.62 2.70 -18.09
N ARG A 76 -12.60 2.87 -17.23
CA ARG A 76 -11.46 1.97 -17.10
C ARG A 76 -11.67 0.96 -16.02
N GLU A 77 -11.31 -0.28 -16.29
CA GLU A 77 -11.34 -1.33 -15.29
C GLU A 77 -10.29 -1.04 -14.22
N ILE A 78 -10.70 -1.18 -12.97
CA ILE A 78 -9.84 -1.05 -11.80
C ILE A 78 -9.50 -2.46 -11.32
N LEU A 79 -8.21 -2.76 -11.33
CA LEU A 79 -7.66 -4.06 -10.95
C LEU A 79 -6.82 -3.92 -9.69
N LEU A 80 -6.87 -4.96 -8.84
CA LEU A 80 -6.00 -5.11 -7.68
C LEU A 80 -5.07 -6.28 -7.91
N LEU A 81 -3.82 -5.97 -8.23
CA LEU A 81 -2.72 -6.92 -8.28
C LEU A 81 -2.31 -7.26 -6.85
N GLY A 82 -2.06 -8.54 -6.57
CA GLY A 82 -1.73 -9.01 -5.23
C GLY A 82 -2.94 -9.55 -4.45
N GLY A 83 -4.16 -9.28 -4.91
CA GLY A 83 -5.40 -9.68 -4.25
C GLY A 83 -5.77 -8.79 -3.07
N LEU A 84 -6.89 -9.10 -2.40
CA LEU A 84 -7.32 -8.37 -1.21
C LEU A 84 -6.38 -8.59 -0.02
N GLY A 85 -5.66 -9.71 -0.01
CA GLY A 85 -4.90 -10.16 1.15
C GLY A 85 -5.81 -10.67 2.26
N GLN A 86 -5.21 -10.97 3.41
CA GLN A 86 -5.91 -11.37 4.62
C GLN A 86 -5.33 -10.62 5.81
N THR A 87 -6.20 -10.31 6.76
CA THR A 87 -5.79 -9.77 8.05
C THR A 87 -6.56 -10.46 9.17
N ASP A 88 -6.03 -10.35 10.37
CA ASP A 88 -6.67 -10.79 11.60
C ASP A 88 -6.66 -9.64 12.63
N ALA A 89 -7.34 -9.85 13.76
CA ALA A 89 -7.40 -8.85 14.81
C ALA A 89 -6.00 -8.51 15.37
N THR A 90 -5.02 -9.40 15.27
CA THR A 90 -3.66 -9.18 15.76
C THR A 90 -2.89 -8.25 14.82
N ARG A 91 -3.03 -8.39 13.49
CA ARG A 91 -2.33 -7.52 12.52
C ARG A 91 -3.05 -6.22 12.24
N PHE A 92 -4.37 -6.21 12.36
CA PHE A 92 -5.15 -4.99 12.18
C PHE A 92 -4.80 -3.91 13.22
N GLY A 93 -4.32 -4.31 14.39
CA GLY A 93 -3.96 -3.40 15.49
C GLY A 93 -2.78 -2.48 15.22
N SER A 94 -1.98 -2.72 14.18
CA SER A 94 -0.85 -1.86 13.81
C SER A 94 -1.18 -0.87 12.68
N THR A 95 -2.43 -0.81 12.24
CA THR A 95 -2.85 0.01 11.08
C THR A 95 -3.05 1.48 11.45
N GLN A 96 -3.01 2.38 10.47
CA GLN A 96 -3.46 3.77 10.63
C GLN A 96 -4.92 3.87 11.06
N TYR A 97 -5.76 2.92 10.67
CA TYR A 97 -7.14 2.86 11.15
C TYR A 97 -7.20 2.62 12.66
N ALA A 98 -6.46 1.63 13.17
CA ALA A 98 -6.36 1.37 14.61
C ALA A 98 -5.83 2.61 15.35
N LYS A 99 -4.75 3.22 14.84
CA LYS A 99 -4.15 4.43 15.42
C LYS A 99 -5.12 5.61 15.46
N THR A 100 -5.81 5.89 14.36
CA THR A 100 -6.54 7.15 14.15
C THR A 100 -7.99 7.06 14.58
N VAL A 101 -8.66 5.96 14.24
CA VAL A 101 -10.10 5.75 14.49
C VAL A 101 -10.31 5.07 15.83
N VAL A 102 -9.61 3.96 16.09
CA VAL A 102 -9.73 3.22 17.36
C VAL A 102 -8.97 3.90 18.49
N ARG A 103 -7.96 4.72 18.15
CA ARG A 103 -7.06 5.40 19.11
C ARG A 103 -6.29 4.44 20.00
N ALA A 104 -5.93 3.28 19.44
CA ALA A 104 -5.13 2.26 20.10
C ALA A 104 -4.26 1.54 19.08
N LEU A 105 -3.06 1.14 19.51
CA LEU A 105 -2.17 0.28 18.74
C LEU A 105 -1.91 -1.01 19.52
N TRP A 106 -1.92 -2.14 18.82
CA TRP A 106 -1.65 -3.45 19.41
C TRP A 106 -1.18 -4.46 18.37
N GLY A 107 -0.72 -5.62 18.85
CA GLY A 107 -0.46 -6.77 18.02
C GLY A 107 0.81 -6.67 17.17
N LEU A 108 0.75 -7.14 15.92
CA LEU A 108 1.91 -7.33 15.05
C LEU A 108 1.77 -6.52 13.76
N PRO A 109 2.87 -6.11 13.11
CA PRO A 109 2.80 -5.53 11.78
C PRO A 109 2.22 -6.52 10.75
N PRO A 110 1.81 -6.04 9.56
CA PRO A 110 1.43 -6.91 8.45
C PRO A 110 2.55 -7.90 8.12
N ALA A 111 2.19 -9.14 7.73
CA ALA A 111 3.18 -10.12 7.29
C ALA A 111 3.71 -9.75 5.90
N LEU A 112 4.98 -10.04 5.64
CA LEU A 112 5.61 -9.93 4.33
C LEU A 112 6.02 -11.32 3.84
N ASP A 113 5.50 -11.70 2.67
CA ASP A 113 6.04 -12.79 1.86
C ASP A 113 6.92 -12.16 0.77
N MET A 114 8.24 -12.22 0.95
CA MET A 114 9.19 -11.58 0.03
C MET A 114 9.16 -12.21 -1.36
N ASP A 115 8.93 -13.52 -1.48
CA ASP A 115 8.79 -14.20 -2.76
C ASP A 115 7.53 -13.74 -3.50
N TYR A 116 6.41 -13.56 -2.80
CA TYR A 116 5.19 -13.01 -3.39
C TYR A 116 5.38 -11.55 -3.82
N GLU A 117 5.96 -10.71 -2.96
CA GLU A 117 6.28 -9.31 -3.27
C GLU A 117 7.15 -9.20 -4.53
N LYS A 118 8.17 -10.05 -4.67
CA LYS A 118 9.04 -10.08 -5.86
C LYS A 118 8.27 -10.43 -7.13
N ARG A 119 7.30 -11.34 -7.05
CA ARG A 119 6.42 -11.68 -8.18
C ARG A 119 5.48 -10.53 -8.52
N VAL A 120 4.92 -9.84 -7.52
CA VAL A 120 4.12 -8.62 -7.72
C VAL A 120 4.94 -7.52 -8.42
N HIS A 121 6.16 -7.25 -7.95
CA HIS A 121 7.10 -6.33 -8.59
C HIS A 121 7.40 -6.71 -10.05
N GLN A 122 7.60 -7.99 -10.34
CA GLN A 122 7.82 -8.45 -11.72
C GLN A 122 6.58 -8.25 -12.60
N ALA A 123 5.40 -8.61 -12.10
CA ALA A 123 4.15 -8.48 -12.82
C ALA A 123 3.84 -7.00 -13.15
N ILE A 124 3.94 -6.08 -12.19
CA ILE A 124 3.66 -4.65 -12.44
C ILE A 124 4.64 -4.04 -13.44
N ARG A 125 5.92 -4.42 -13.40
CA ARG A 125 6.90 -3.96 -14.39
C ARG A 125 6.58 -4.46 -15.80
N ALA A 126 6.14 -5.72 -15.93
CA ALA A 126 5.72 -6.27 -17.23
C ALA A 126 4.45 -5.56 -17.76
N ILE A 127 3.47 -5.32 -16.89
CA ILE A 127 2.25 -4.55 -17.21
C ILE A 127 2.62 -3.14 -17.69
N HIS A 128 3.53 -2.46 -16.98
CA HIS A 128 4.00 -1.12 -17.36
C HIS A 128 4.77 -1.13 -18.69
N ALA A 129 5.65 -2.10 -18.90
CA ALA A 129 6.44 -2.22 -20.13
C ALA A 129 5.57 -2.43 -21.38
N GLU A 130 4.42 -3.11 -21.24
CA GLU A 130 3.43 -3.26 -22.32
C GLU A 130 2.48 -2.05 -22.46
N GLY A 131 2.62 -1.01 -21.62
CA GLY A 131 1.78 0.19 -21.67
C GLY A 131 0.34 -0.06 -21.22
N LEU A 132 0.12 -1.04 -20.35
CA LEU A 132 -1.22 -1.48 -19.94
C LEU A 132 -1.74 -0.78 -18.69
N ALA A 133 -0.88 -0.21 -17.85
CA ALA A 133 -1.30 0.61 -16.71
C ALA A 133 -1.55 2.05 -17.16
N GLU A 134 -2.76 2.57 -16.94
CA GLU A 134 -3.06 4.00 -17.13
C GLU A 134 -2.83 4.80 -15.84
N SER A 135 -3.01 4.15 -14.69
CA SER A 135 -2.59 4.59 -13.35
C SER A 135 -2.14 3.39 -12.53
N ALA A 136 -1.31 3.61 -11.52
CA ALA A 136 -0.94 2.58 -10.54
C ALA A 136 -0.64 3.22 -9.17
N HIS A 137 -1.08 2.57 -8.09
CA HIS A 137 -0.89 3.02 -6.71
C HIS A 137 -0.81 1.82 -5.77
N ASP A 138 0.07 1.86 -4.77
CA ASP A 138 0.17 0.80 -3.77
C ASP A 138 -0.93 0.90 -2.71
N LEU A 139 -1.22 -0.21 -2.02
CA LEU A 139 -2.07 -0.21 -0.83
C LEU A 139 -1.21 -0.25 0.43
N SER A 140 -0.83 0.93 0.91
CA SER A 140 -0.06 1.10 2.14
C SER A 140 -0.94 1.61 3.29
N ASP A 141 -0.65 2.79 3.82
CA ASP A 141 -1.31 3.40 4.98
C ASP A 141 -2.81 3.58 4.71
N GLY A 142 -3.66 3.09 5.61
CA GLY A 142 -5.13 3.19 5.49
C GLY A 142 -5.77 2.19 4.52
N GLY A 143 -5.00 1.34 3.85
CA GLY A 143 -5.50 0.21 3.06
C GLY A 143 -6.27 0.59 1.79
N LEU A 144 -7.14 -0.32 1.34
CA LEU A 144 -7.81 -0.24 0.04
C LEU A 144 -8.68 1.02 -0.11
N ALA A 145 -9.46 1.37 0.92
CA ALA A 145 -10.36 2.51 0.84
C ALA A 145 -9.60 3.84 0.70
N VAL A 146 -8.48 3.99 1.40
CA VAL A 146 -7.63 5.18 1.30
C VAL A 146 -6.91 5.21 -0.04
N ALA A 147 -6.31 4.10 -0.49
CA ALA A 147 -5.65 4.04 -1.79
C ALA A 147 -6.60 4.36 -2.96
N LEU A 148 -7.85 3.88 -2.92
CA LEU A 148 -8.88 4.26 -3.89
C LEU A 148 -9.19 5.74 -3.86
N ALA A 149 -9.32 6.31 -2.67
CA ALA A 149 -9.56 7.72 -2.50
C ALA A 149 -8.39 8.54 -3.07
N GLU A 150 -7.14 8.18 -2.77
CA GLU A 150 -5.95 8.89 -3.26
C GLU A 150 -5.79 8.81 -4.79
N CYS A 151 -6.27 7.72 -5.41
CA CYS A 151 -6.35 7.60 -6.85
C CYS A 151 -7.46 8.48 -7.46
N CYS A 152 -8.43 8.91 -6.65
CA CYS A 152 -9.47 9.82 -7.13
C CYS A 152 -8.90 11.24 -7.30
N GLY A 153 -9.37 11.93 -8.33
CA GLY A 153 -8.98 13.30 -8.65
C GLY A 153 -10.14 14.01 -9.32
N SER A 154 -10.02 14.28 -10.62
CA SER A 154 -11.17 14.68 -11.44
C SER A 154 -12.12 13.53 -11.77
N LEU A 155 -11.69 12.29 -11.52
CA LEU A 155 -12.47 11.07 -11.67
C LEU A 155 -12.50 10.33 -10.34
N GLY A 156 -13.61 9.67 -10.09
CA GLY A 156 -13.80 8.75 -8.98
C GLY A 156 -13.74 7.30 -9.43
N ALA A 157 -14.33 6.44 -8.62
CA ALA A 157 -14.38 5.00 -8.84
C ALA A 157 -15.68 4.41 -8.33
N GLN A 158 -16.16 3.38 -9.00
CA GLN A 158 -17.22 2.52 -8.51
C GLN A 158 -16.67 1.09 -8.45
N ILE A 159 -16.58 0.55 -7.24
CA ILE A 159 -16.12 -0.82 -7.02
C ILE A 159 -17.15 -1.65 -6.24
N GLU A 160 -17.12 -2.95 -6.47
CA GLU A 160 -17.92 -3.96 -5.79
C GLU A 160 -16.99 -5.02 -5.18
N LEU A 161 -17.17 -5.27 -3.90
CA LEU A 161 -16.42 -6.28 -3.15
C LEU A 161 -17.39 -7.35 -2.64
N ALA A 162 -16.92 -8.60 -2.63
CA ALA A 162 -17.59 -9.69 -1.93
C ALA A 162 -16.78 -10.03 -0.69
N ALA A 163 -17.40 -9.98 0.48
CA ALA A 163 -16.70 -10.26 1.73
C ALA A 163 -17.60 -10.84 2.81
N GLN A 164 -16.97 -11.58 3.72
CA GLN A 164 -17.55 -12.03 4.98
C GLN A 164 -16.62 -11.55 6.11
N GLY A 165 -17.19 -11.04 7.20
CA GLY A 165 -16.43 -10.51 8.34
C GLY A 165 -16.50 -8.98 8.48
N PRO A 166 -15.64 -8.40 9.32
CA PRO A 166 -15.66 -6.97 9.63
C PRO A 166 -15.31 -6.11 8.41
N LEU A 167 -16.13 -5.10 8.14
CA LEU A 167 -15.93 -4.20 6.98
C LEU A 167 -14.64 -3.39 7.12
N GLU A 168 -14.30 -3.00 8.34
CA GLU A 168 -13.11 -2.25 8.68
C GLU A 168 -11.83 -3.01 8.29
N HIS A 169 -11.81 -4.33 8.49
CA HIS A 169 -10.69 -5.18 8.06
C HIS A 169 -10.61 -5.22 6.54
N LEU A 170 -11.73 -5.41 5.84
CA LEU A 170 -11.73 -5.44 4.38
C LEU A 170 -11.20 -4.13 3.77
N LEU A 171 -11.67 -3.00 4.30
CA LEU A 171 -11.44 -1.69 3.69
C LEU A 171 -10.13 -1.03 4.12
N PHE A 172 -9.70 -1.24 5.36
CA PHE A 172 -8.63 -0.45 5.97
C PHE A 172 -7.45 -1.27 6.49
N HIS A 173 -7.40 -2.59 6.27
CA HIS A 173 -6.20 -3.33 6.62
C HIS A 173 -5.04 -3.00 5.67
N GLU A 174 -3.87 -2.95 6.28
CA GLU A 174 -2.61 -2.65 5.62
C GLU A 174 -1.86 -3.96 5.44
N ALA A 175 -1.32 -4.16 4.25
CA ALA A 175 -0.55 -5.33 3.88
C ALA A 175 0.27 -5.01 2.62
N PRO A 176 1.52 -5.50 2.54
CA PRO A 176 2.38 -5.29 1.39
C PRO A 176 1.87 -6.06 0.16
N SER A 177 2.60 -5.99 -0.95
CA SER A 177 2.37 -6.80 -2.15
C SER A 177 1.07 -6.53 -2.88
N ARG A 178 0.52 -5.32 -2.78
CA ARG A 178 -0.77 -4.95 -3.37
C ARG A 178 -0.69 -3.65 -4.15
N ILE A 179 -1.13 -3.68 -5.40
CA ILE A 179 -1.09 -2.54 -6.32
C ILE A 179 -2.44 -2.40 -7.02
N LEU A 180 -3.08 -1.26 -6.80
CA LEU A 180 -4.26 -0.83 -7.53
C LEU A 180 -3.84 -0.22 -8.87
N LEU A 181 -4.50 -0.59 -9.96
CA LEU A 181 -4.23 -0.01 -11.27
C LEU A 181 -5.50 0.16 -12.09
N SER A 182 -5.52 1.17 -12.97
CA SER A 182 -6.56 1.32 -13.99
C SER A 182 -6.04 0.91 -15.37
N THR A 183 -6.89 0.28 -16.17
CA THR A 183 -6.47 -0.22 -17.49
C THR A 183 -7.64 -0.30 -18.48
N ALA A 184 -7.30 -0.25 -19.78
CA ALA A 184 -8.20 -0.64 -20.88
C ALA A 184 -7.98 -2.09 -21.34
N GLY A 185 -6.99 -2.79 -20.78
CA GLY A 185 -6.52 -4.11 -21.23
C GLY A 185 -6.57 -5.17 -20.13
N ALA A 186 -7.67 -5.24 -19.37
CA ALA A 186 -7.73 -6.08 -18.17
C ALA A 186 -7.48 -7.57 -18.43
N GLU A 187 -7.88 -8.11 -19.58
CA GLU A 187 -7.58 -9.49 -19.95
C GLU A 187 -6.08 -9.75 -20.05
N ARG A 188 -5.34 -8.81 -20.67
CA ARG A 188 -3.89 -8.93 -20.82
C ARG A 188 -3.18 -8.75 -19.48
N VAL A 189 -3.63 -7.78 -18.67
CA VAL A 189 -3.11 -7.60 -17.30
C VAL A 189 -3.32 -8.87 -16.46
N GLY A 190 -4.52 -9.45 -16.50
CA GLY A 190 -4.83 -10.69 -15.80
C GLY A 190 -4.00 -11.88 -16.30
N ALA A 191 -3.67 -11.95 -17.60
CA ALA A 191 -2.77 -12.96 -18.12
C ALA A 191 -1.34 -12.79 -17.58
N ILE A 192 -0.79 -11.56 -17.58
CA ILE A 192 0.54 -11.27 -17.04
C ILE A 192 0.60 -11.62 -15.54
N ALA A 193 -0.43 -11.28 -14.77
CA ALA A 193 -0.50 -11.62 -13.35
C ALA A 193 -0.48 -13.13 -13.13
N ARG A 194 -1.27 -13.90 -13.90
CA ARG A 194 -1.27 -15.37 -13.85
C ARG A 194 0.09 -15.96 -14.23
N ASP A 195 0.75 -15.43 -15.26
CA ASP A 195 2.07 -15.90 -15.71
C ASP A 195 3.13 -15.74 -14.61
N HIS A 196 2.97 -14.74 -13.74
CA HIS A 196 3.83 -14.51 -12.57
C HIS A 196 3.31 -15.16 -11.28
N GLY A 197 2.20 -15.91 -11.31
CA GLY A 197 1.61 -16.52 -10.12
C GLY A 197 1.17 -15.48 -9.08
N VAL A 198 0.56 -14.39 -9.54
CA VAL A 198 0.04 -13.28 -8.72
C VAL A 198 -1.47 -13.16 -8.91
N GLU A 199 -2.20 -12.94 -7.82
CA GLU A 199 -3.63 -12.70 -7.87
C GLU A 199 -3.94 -11.36 -8.54
N CYS A 200 -5.03 -11.31 -9.32
CA CYS A 200 -5.48 -10.09 -9.98
C CYS A 200 -7.01 -10.02 -9.93
N LEU A 201 -7.53 -9.16 -9.05
CA LEU A 201 -8.96 -9.01 -8.84
C LEU A 201 -9.51 -7.85 -9.66
N ARG A 202 -10.66 -8.05 -10.30
CA ARG A 202 -11.45 -6.96 -10.89
C ARG A 202 -12.33 -6.37 -9.81
N LEU A 203 -12.09 -5.11 -9.46
CA LEU A 203 -12.86 -4.44 -8.41
C LEU A 203 -14.05 -3.67 -8.98
N GLY A 204 -13.91 -3.11 -10.18
CA GLY A 204 -14.94 -2.28 -10.80
C GLY A 204 -14.35 -1.37 -11.85
N SER A 205 -14.81 -0.13 -11.90
CA SER A 205 -14.33 0.83 -12.90
C SER A 205 -14.24 2.26 -12.39
N THR A 206 -13.40 3.06 -13.05
CA THR A 206 -13.35 4.51 -12.86
C THR A 206 -14.70 5.11 -13.27
N ALA A 207 -15.21 6.05 -12.49
CA ALA A 207 -16.52 6.67 -12.69
C ALA A 207 -16.44 8.19 -12.48
N PRO A 208 -17.36 8.99 -13.03
CA PRO A 208 -17.40 10.41 -12.73
C PRO A 208 -17.89 10.70 -11.30
N ASP A 209 -17.58 11.90 -10.80
CA ASP A 209 -18.23 12.62 -9.68
C ASP A 209 -18.17 12.04 -8.26
N GLN A 210 -17.93 10.75 -8.06
CA GLN A 210 -17.90 10.16 -6.71
C GLN A 210 -16.99 8.92 -6.58
N LEU A 211 -16.53 8.67 -5.36
CA LEU A 211 -16.03 7.37 -4.94
C LEU A 211 -17.18 6.56 -4.33
N ARG A 212 -17.45 5.39 -4.90
CA ARG A 212 -18.43 4.44 -4.42
C ARG A 212 -17.79 3.08 -4.19
N ILE A 213 -17.85 2.60 -2.95
CA ILE A 213 -17.46 1.25 -2.56
C ILE A 213 -18.70 0.52 -2.08
N SER A 214 -19.05 -0.56 -2.75
CA SER A 214 -20.13 -1.45 -2.37
C SER A 214 -19.58 -2.79 -1.88
N VAL A 215 -20.24 -3.37 -0.88
CA VAL A 215 -19.93 -4.71 -0.37
C VAL A 215 -21.21 -5.54 -0.37
N ASN A 216 -21.18 -6.70 -1.05
CA ASN A 216 -22.34 -7.58 -1.20
C ASN A 216 -23.60 -6.84 -1.70
N GLY A 217 -23.41 -5.92 -2.66
CA GLY A 217 -24.46 -5.11 -3.26
C GLY A 217 -24.94 -3.92 -2.43
N GLN A 218 -24.39 -3.68 -1.24
CA GLN A 218 -24.74 -2.54 -0.39
C GLN A 218 -23.64 -1.46 -0.44
N PRO A 219 -23.97 -0.19 -0.72
CA PRO A 219 -22.99 0.89 -0.66
C PRO A 219 -22.53 1.10 0.80
N VAL A 220 -21.23 0.97 1.05
CA VAL A 220 -20.63 1.18 2.38
C VAL A 220 -19.83 2.48 2.44
N ILE A 221 -19.29 2.95 1.31
CA ILE A 221 -18.74 4.29 1.14
C ILE A 221 -19.34 4.87 -0.13
N GLN A 222 -19.89 6.09 -0.02
CA GLN A 222 -20.36 6.86 -1.16
C GLN A 222 -20.11 8.34 -0.88
N LEU A 223 -19.05 8.88 -1.47
CA LEU A 223 -18.59 10.25 -1.23
C LEU A 223 -18.43 10.99 -2.57
N PRO A 224 -18.98 12.21 -2.71
CA PRO A 224 -18.68 13.04 -3.86
C PRO A 224 -17.19 13.42 -3.86
N LEU A 225 -16.60 13.65 -5.03
CA LEU A 225 -15.17 13.99 -5.14
C LEU A 225 -14.81 15.28 -4.38
N SER A 226 -15.76 16.19 -4.17
CA SER A 226 -15.56 17.40 -3.37
C SER A 226 -15.23 17.14 -1.91
N ASP A 227 -15.67 16.00 -1.38
CA ASP A 227 -15.54 15.64 0.03
C ASP A 227 -14.26 14.81 0.27
N LEU A 228 -13.62 14.34 -0.80
CA LEU A 228 -12.29 13.73 -0.79
C LEU A 228 -11.23 14.84 -0.72
N VAL A 229 -11.23 15.61 0.36
CA VAL A 229 -10.19 16.61 0.62
C VAL A 229 -8.99 15.88 1.21
N PHE A 230 -7.98 15.62 0.39
CA PHE A 230 -6.65 15.24 0.87
C PHE A 230 -6.00 16.49 1.44
N ASP A 231 -6.23 16.74 2.72
CA ASP A 231 -5.45 17.75 3.43
C ASP A 231 -4.04 17.19 3.68
N ILE A 232 -3.18 17.37 2.69
CA ILE A 232 -1.75 17.03 2.76
C ILE A 232 -1.07 17.75 3.95
N ALA A 233 -1.65 18.84 4.46
CA ALA A 233 -1.13 19.57 5.61
C ALA A 233 -1.48 18.92 6.96
N GLY A 234 -2.44 17.99 7.03
CA GLY A 234 -2.83 17.30 8.27
C GLY A 234 -2.10 15.98 8.54
N LEU A 235 -1.32 15.50 7.56
CA LEU A 235 -0.57 14.23 7.61
C LEU A 235 0.95 14.42 7.85
N LEU A 236 1.44 15.66 7.85
CA LEU A 236 2.82 16.04 8.23
C LEU A 236 2.83 16.73 9.60
#